data_AF-A0A8S2USW8-F1
#
_entry.id   AF-A0A8S2USW8-F1
#
_cell.length_a   1.000
_cell.length_b   1.000
_cell.length_c   1.000
_cell.angle_alpha   90.00
_cell.angle_beta   90.00
_cell.angle_gamma   90.00
#
_symmetry.space_group_name_H-M   'P 1'
#
loop_
_entity.id
_entity.type
_entity.pdbx_description
1 polymer ?
#
loop_
_entity_poly.entity_id
_entity_poly.type
_entity_poly.pdbx_seq_one_letter_code
_entity_poly.pdbx_strand_id
1 'polypeptide(L)'
;ISLIISCFTIIGWCPPEDDAVSPTFIRGVLDFRIFIKNFIEFPVFGVKHKNMADDLKPCVFHPKDDKHCPIFTLDYIVNQAENDSNERDLMLQYGGVISIKLDWDCNLDRNIKICKPAYSFARLDVPYREKPFSVGFNFRYASTWKHERDQFRTLTKAYGLRFIIATSGKAGKFDFIRLSLNIGSLVGIFGLATFFCDIIILHLSKKADIYRMHMVEKIHVKNPYENQQQASNNSSEQNDGIHSNTNSNVKTELEYETPRNGIISMEKVVVSRLNSPAVSTLS
;
A
#
# COMPACT_ATOMS: atom_id res chain seq x y z
N ILE A 1 -33.01 -48.79 -19.13
CA ILE A 1 -31.55 -48.92 -19.40
C ILE A 1 -30.87 -48.88 -18.03
N SER A 2 -30.56 -50.04 -17.45
CA SER A 2 -29.77 -50.09 -16.21
C SER A 2 -28.32 -49.86 -16.57
N LEU A 3 -27.75 -48.74 -16.13
CA LEU A 3 -26.32 -48.49 -16.19
C LEU A 3 -25.64 -49.46 -15.21
N ILE A 4 -24.86 -50.41 -15.73
CA ILE A 4 -23.96 -51.24 -14.93
C ILE A 4 -22.72 -50.38 -14.64
N ILE A 5 -22.62 -49.91 -13.40
CA ILE A 5 -21.44 -49.19 -12.92
C ILE A 5 -20.46 -50.25 -12.38
N SER A 6 -19.29 -50.38 -13.02
CA SER A 6 -18.20 -51.25 -12.55
C SER A 6 -17.11 -50.37 -11.93
N CYS A 7 -16.81 -50.60 -10.65
CA CYS A 7 -15.78 -49.87 -9.89
C CYS A 7 -14.60 -50.78 -9.55
N PHE A 8 -13.40 -50.20 -9.42
CA PHE A 8 -12.22 -50.94 -8.95
C PHE A 8 -12.27 -51.23 -7.44
N THR A 9 -11.76 -52.38 -7.02
CA THR A 9 -11.58 -52.71 -5.60
C THR A 9 -10.41 -51.94 -5.01
N ILE A 10 -10.62 -51.33 -3.85
CA ILE A 10 -9.60 -50.57 -3.10
C ILE A 10 -9.38 -51.18 -1.71
N ILE A 11 -8.16 -51.07 -1.19
CA ILE A 11 -7.84 -51.41 0.21
C ILE A 11 -7.81 -50.11 1.01
N GLY A 12 -8.71 -49.97 1.97
CA GLY A 12 -8.83 -48.76 2.77
C GLY A 12 -10.03 -48.80 3.70
N TRP A 13 -10.47 -47.62 4.14
CA TRP A 13 -11.69 -47.49 4.94
C TRP A 13 -12.92 -47.68 4.07
N CYS A 14 -13.75 -48.66 4.43
CA CYS A 14 -14.96 -49.03 3.70
C CYS A 14 -16.21 -48.86 4.57
N PRO A 15 -17.35 -48.44 3.99
CA PRO A 15 -17.54 -48.06 2.58
C PRO A 15 -16.87 -46.71 2.21
N PRO A 16 -16.57 -46.47 0.92
CA PRO A 16 -16.08 -45.16 0.47
C PRO A 16 -17.18 -44.10 0.62
N GLU A 17 -16.77 -42.85 0.75
CA GLU A 17 -17.66 -41.69 0.76
C GLU A 17 -18.33 -41.51 -0.60
N ASP A 18 -19.63 -41.23 -0.62
CA ASP A 18 -20.37 -40.82 -1.80
C ASP A 18 -20.43 -39.28 -1.85
N ASP A 19 -19.73 -38.69 -2.82
CA ASP A 19 -19.67 -37.23 -3.02
C ASP A 19 -20.70 -36.73 -4.05
N ALA A 20 -21.65 -37.59 -4.49
CA ALA A 20 -22.73 -37.19 -5.40
C ALA A 20 -23.84 -36.38 -4.71
N VAL A 21 -23.93 -36.46 -3.38
CA VAL A 21 -24.97 -35.80 -2.60
C VAL A 21 -24.58 -34.36 -2.28
N SER A 22 -25.36 -33.40 -2.79
CA SER A 22 -25.18 -31.98 -2.46
C SER A 22 -25.47 -31.70 -0.98
N PRO A 23 -24.66 -30.87 -0.30
CA PRO A 23 -24.90 -30.50 1.09
C PRO A 23 -26.18 -29.69 1.24
N THR A 24 -26.85 -29.84 2.38
CA THR A 24 -28.02 -29.02 2.74
C THR A 24 -27.61 -27.95 3.75
N PHE A 25 -27.94 -26.69 3.47
CA PHE A 25 -27.69 -25.59 4.39
C PHE A 25 -28.71 -25.57 5.55
N ILE A 26 -28.22 -25.39 6.78
CA ILE A 26 -29.05 -25.28 7.99
C ILE A 26 -29.37 -23.81 8.25
N ARG A 27 -30.60 -23.38 7.93
CA ARG A 27 -31.02 -21.98 8.01
C ARG A 27 -30.88 -21.34 9.41
N GLY A 28 -31.08 -22.11 10.48
CA GLY A 28 -30.96 -21.61 11.86
C GLY A 28 -29.57 -21.09 12.24
N VAL A 29 -28.56 -21.36 11.43
CA VAL A 29 -27.19 -20.86 11.62
C VAL A 29 -27.10 -19.34 11.37
N LEU A 30 -28.03 -18.74 10.60
CA LEU A 30 -28.05 -17.30 10.34
C LEU A 30 -28.30 -16.45 11.59
N ASP A 31 -29.00 -17.00 12.58
CA ASP A 31 -29.29 -16.34 13.86
C ASP A 31 -28.11 -16.42 14.85
N PHE A 32 -27.01 -17.09 14.48
CA PHE A 32 -25.83 -17.17 15.33
C PHE A 32 -25.22 -15.80 15.55
N ARG A 33 -24.73 -15.58 16.78
CA ARG A 33 -24.06 -14.36 17.19
C ARG A 33 -22.56 -14.58 17.31
N ILE A 34 -21.79 -13.77 16.61
CA ILE A 34 -20.34 -13.78 16.61
C ILE A 34 -19.86 -12.59 17.42
N PHE A 35 -19.17 -12.86 18.53
CA PHE A 35 -18.55 -11.83 19.37
C PHE A 35 -17.05 -11.72 19.04
N ILE A 36 -16.63 -10.53 18.59
CA ILE A 36 -15.24 -10.26 18.21
C ILE A 36 -14.54 -9.50 19.33
N LYS A 37 -13.59 -10.16 20.01
CA LYS A 37 -12.75 -9.54 21.04
C LYS A 37 -11.39 -9.19 20.46
N ASN A 38 -11.11 -7.89 20.31
CA ASN A 38 -9.86 -7.41 19.72
C ASN A 38 -9.13 -6.47 20.68
N PHE A 39 -7.84 -6.75 20.89
CA PHE A 39 -6.92 -5.91 21.65
C PHE A 39 -5.82 -5.43 20.71
N ILE A 40 -5.51 -4.15 20.81
CA ILE A 40 -4.46 -3.50 20.02
C ILE A 40 -3.46 -2.81 20.94
N GLU A 41 -2.24 -2.68 20.43
CA GLU A 41 -1.18 -1.93 21.05
C GLU A 41 -0.48 -1.09 20.00
N PHE A 42 -0.28 0.19 20.29
CA PHE A 42 0.58 1.07 19.52
C PHE A 42 1.92 1.17 20.26
N PRO A 43 2.90 0.27 19.98
CA PRO A 43 4.10 0.13 20.79
C PRO A 43 4.97 1.39 20.80
N VAL A 44 5.04 2.11 19.67
CA VAL A 44 5.77 3.38 19.56
C VAL A 44 5.27 4.42 20.56
N PHE A 45 3.98 4.39 20.90
CA PHE A 45 3.35 5.33 21.83
C PHE A 45 3.08 4.73 23.22
N GLY A 46 3.32 3.42 23.41
CA GLY A 46 3.01 2.69 24.64
C GLY A 46 1.52 2.61 24.99
N VAL A 47 0.62 2.74 24.00
CA VAL A 47 -0.84 2.79 24.23
C VAL A 47 -1.47 1.44 23.90
N LYS A 48 -2.15 0.84 24.88
CA LYS A 48 -2.98 -0.36 24.71
C LYS A 48 -4.45 0.00 24.69
N HIS A 49 -5.22 -0.63 23.81
CA HIS A 49 -6.65 -0.38 23.67
C HIS A 49 -7.41 -1.64 23.23
N LYS A 50 -8.74 -1.59 23.31
CA LYS A 50 -9.62 -2.70 22.94
C LYS A 50 -10.91 -2.19 22.30
N ASN A 51 -11.53 -3.02 21.47
CA ASN A 51 -12.75 -2.64 20.75
C ASN A 51 -14.00 -2.53 21.64
N MET A 52 -14.00 -3.20 22.78
CA MET A 52 -15.12 -3.23 23.72
C MET A 52 -15.01 -2.19 24.84
N ALA A 53 -16.16 -1.70 25.32
CA ALA A 53 -16.21 -0.97 26.58
C ALA A 53 -15.91 -1.90 27.77
N ASP A 54 -15.53 -1.33 28.90
CA ASP A 54 -15.31 -2.11 30.14
C ASP A 54 -16.61 -2.76 30.63
N ASP A 55 -17.74 -2.05 30.52
CA ASP A 55 -19.08 -2.52 30.89
C ASP A 55 -19.90 -2.90 29.65
N LEU A 56 -19.59 -4.05 29.05
CA LEU A 56 -20.30 -4.51 27.86
C LEU A 56 -21.74 -4.94 28.20
N LYS A 57 -22.70 -4.07 27.92
CA LYS A 57 -24.12 -4.44 27.92
C LYS A 57 -24.43 -5.36 26.73
N PRO A 58 -25.42 -6.27 26.84
CA PRO A 58 -25.85 -7.07 25.69
C PRO A 58 -26.32 -6.14 24.57
N CYS A 59 -25.63 -6.18 23.44
CA CYS A 59 -25.92 -5.41 22.24
C CYS A 59 -25.83 -6.30 21.01
N VAL A 60 -26.37 -5.83 19.89
CA VAL A 60 -26.16 -6.40 18.56
C VAL A 60 -25.76 -5.25 17.64
N PHE A 61 -24.73 -5.46 16.83
CA PHE A 61 -24.24 -4.45 15.91
C PHE A 61 -25.34 -3.98 14.96
N HIS A 62 -25.46 -2.66 14.85
CA HIS A 62 -26.27 -2.03 13.82
C HIS A 62 -25.50 -0.84 13.23
N PRO A 63 -25.45 -0.67 11.90
CA PRO A 63 -24.61 0.35 11.27
C PRO A 63 -24.97 1.80 11.66
N LYS A 64 -26.21 2.04 12.12
CA LYS A 64 -26.69 3.36 12.55
C LYS A 64 -26.82 3.50 14.06
N ASP A 65 -27.48 2.53 14.71
CA ASP A 65 -27.85 2.65 16.12
C ASP A 65 -26.72 2.19 17.06
N ASP A 66 -26.06 1.07 16.74
CA ASP A 66 -25.08 0.41 17.60
C ASP A 66 -23.78 0.07 16.83
N LYS A 67 -23.21 1.08 16.17
CA LYS A 67 -22.03 0.93 15.29
C LYS A 67 -20.76 0.42 16.00
N HIS A 68 -20.70 0.53 17.33
CA HIS A 68 -19.53 0.13 18.11
C HIS A 68 -19.73 -1.21 18.83
N CYS A 69 -20.86 -1.89 18.64
CA CYS A 69 -21.10 -3.17 19.26
C CYS A 69 -20.25 -4.27 18.59
N PRO A 70 -19.47 -5.07 19.33
CA PRO A 70 -18.63 -6.12 18.77
C PRO A 70 -19.36 -7.46 18.52
N ILE A 71 -20.69 -7.49 18.62
CA ILE A 71 -21.51 -8.70 18.48
C ILE A 71 -22.31 -8.60 17.19
N PHE A 72 -22.09 -9.52 16.26
CA PHE A 72 -22.70 -9.51 14.93
C PHE A 72 -23.57 -10.74 14.73
N THR A 73 -24.69 -10.61 14.03
CA THR A 73 -25.40 -11.79 13.52
C THR A 73 -24.68 -12.33 12.28
N LEU A 74 -24.72 -13.64 12.09
CA LEU A 74 -24.14 -14.24 10.90
C LEU A 74 -24.82 -13.72 9.63
N ASP A 75 -26.15 -13.57 9.67
CA ASP A 75 -26.92 -12.96 8.59
C ASP A 75 -26.36 -11.59 8.17
N TYR A 76 -26.09 -10.71 9.14
CA TYR A 76 -25.52 -9.40 8.85
C TYR A 76 -24.15 -9.51 8.17
N ILE A 77 -23.26 -10.38 8.67
CA ILE A 77 -21.92 -10.56 8.09
C ILE A 77 -22.00 -11.06 6.64
N VAL A 78 -22.84 -12.06 6.38
CA VAL A 78 -22.97 -12.68 5.05
C VAL A 78 -23.61 -11.71 4.06
N ASN A 79 -24.61 -10.94 4.49
CA ASN A 79 -25.24 -9.88 3.67
C ASN A 79 -24.29 -8.71 3.38
N GLN A 80 -23.35 -8.39 4.27
CA GLN A 80 -22.33 -7.36 4.01
C GLN A 80 -21.16 -7.87 3.16
N ALA A 81 -20.83 -9.16 3.24
CA ALA A 81 -19.72 -9.75 2.51
C ALA A 81 -20.03 -10.00 1.03
N GLU A 82 -21.29 -10.28 0.68
CA GLU A 82 -21.74 -10.57 -0.69
C GLU A 82 -23.13 -9.97 -0.95
N ASN A 83 -23.25 -9.18 -2.00
CA ASN A 83 -24.48 -8.47 -2.34
C ASN A 83 -25.46 -9.33 -3.16
N ASP A 84 -24.95 -10.28 -3.95
CA ASP A 84 -25.78 -11.18 -4.76
C ASP A 84 -26.41 -12.28 -3.91
N SER A 85 -27.73 -12.43 -3.95
CA SER A 85 -28.47 -13.43 -3.16
C SER A 85 -28.14 -14.86 -3.55
N ASN A 86 -27.95 -15.12 -4.84
CA ASN A 86 -27.66 -16.47 -5.32
C ASN A 86 -26.25 -16.89 -4.88
N GLU A 87 -25.28 -15.98 -4.98
CA GLU A 87 -23.91 -16.24 -4.50
C GLU A 87 -23.86 -16.45 -2.99
N ARG A 88 -24.66 -15.71 -2.21
CA ARG A 88 -24.80 -15.96 -0.76
C ARG A 88 -25.36 -17.35 -0.47
N ASP A 89 -26.43 -17.75 -1.14
CA ASP A 89 -27.06 -19.06 -0.92
C ASP A 89 -26.09 -20.20 -1.25
N LEU A 90 -25.35 -20.07 -2.36
CA LEU A 90 -24.30 -21.01 -2.73
C LEU A 90 -23.15 -21.02 -1.71
N MET A 91 -22.74 -19.85 -1.20
CA MET A 91 -21.71 -19.73 -0.17
C MET A 91 -22.14 -20.36 1.16
N LEU A 92 -23.41 -20.25 1.53
CA LEU A 92 -23.97 -20.91 2.71
C LEU A 92 -24.08 -22.43 2.53
N GLN A 93 -24.30 -22.90 1.31
CA GLN A 93 -24.41 -24.32 0.98
C GLN A 93 -23.05 -25.03 0.85
N TYR A 94 -22.13 -24.46 0.07
CA TYR A 94 -20.84 -25.07 -0.27
C TYR A 94 -19.66 -24.48 0.54
N GLY A 95 -19.93 -23.51 1.41
CA GLY A 95 -18.94 -22.83 2.23
C GLY A 95 -18.32 -21.62 1.52
N GLY A 96 -17.45 -20.90 2.22
CA GLY A 96 -16.79 -19.72 1.68
C GLY A 96 -15.80 -19.13 2.65
N VAL A 97 -15.06 -18.12 2.20
CA VAL A 97 -14.06 -17.44 3.03
C VAL A 97 -14.41 -15.97 3.12
N ILE A 98 -14.70 -15.51 4.33
CA ILE A 98 -15.09 -14.12 4.60
C ILE A 98 -13.98 -13.43 5.39
N SER A 99 -13.50 -12.30 4.88
CA SER A 99 -12.65 -11.37 5.61
C SER A 99 -13.48 -10.48 6.53
N ILE A 100 -13.06 -10.39 7.78
CA ILE A 100 -13.56 -9.40 8.74
C ILE A 100 -12.38 -8.48 9.06
N LYS A 101 -12.39 -7.26 8.52
CA LYS A 101 -11.35 -6.27 8.78
C LYS A 101 -11.80 -5.29 9.85
N LEU A 102 -10.96 -5.10 10.86
CA LEU A 102 -11.08 -4.07 11.89
C LEU A 102 -10.03 -3.00 11.59
N ASP A 103 -10.44 -1.81 11.21
CA ASP A 103 -9.54 -0.70 10.90
C ASP A 103 -9.54 0.35 12.01
N TRP A 104 -8.37 0.64 12.56
CA TRP A 104 -8.18 1.58 13.65
C TRP A 104 -7.48 2.84 13.14
N ASP A 105 -8.17 3.97 13.08
CA ASP A 105 -7.54 5.27 12.80
C ASP A 105 -7.65 6.15 14.05
N CYS A 106 -6.61 6.14 14.87
CA CYS A 106 -6.59 6.80 16.16
C CYS A 106 -5.77 8.09 16.14
N ASN A 107 -6.39 9.20 16.52
CA ASN A 107 -5.67 10.37 16.98
C ASN A 107 -5.45 10.25 18.51
N LEU A 108 -4.21 9.98 18.93
CA LEU A 108 -3.80 9.81 20.32
C LEU A 108 -3.61 11.13 21.08
N ASP A 109 -3.75 12.29 20.42
CA ASP A 109 -3.83 13.58 21.09
C ASP A 109 -5.20 13.77 21.78
N ARG A 110 -6.19 13.00 21.33
CA ARG A 110 -7.53 12.94 21.95
C ARG A 110 -7.61 11.76 22.92
N ASN A 111 -8.72 11.70 23.66
CA ASN A 111 -8.98 10.58 24.55
C ASN A 111 -9.07 9.26 23.76
N ILE A 112 -8.26 8.27 24.14
CA ILE A 112 -8.21 6.94 23.51
C ILE A 112 -9.57 6.25 23.44
N LYS A 113 -10.49 6.54 24.37
CA LYS A 113 -11.85 5.99 24.39
C LYS A 113 -12.68 6.36 23.16
N ILE A 114 -12.36 7.49 22.50
CA ILE A 114 -13.01 7.93 21.26
C ILE A 114 -12.52 7.09 20.07
N CYS A 115 -11.30 6.56 20.14
CA CYS A 115 -10.82 5.69 19.08
C CYS A 115 -11.57 4.35 19.12
N LYS A 116 -12.22 4.01 18.01
CA LYS A 116 -13.01 2.80 17.81
C LYS A 116 -12.71 2.22 16.43
N PRO A 117 -12.79 0.89 16.27
CA PRO A 117 -12.53 0.29 14.97
C PRO A 117 -13.71 0.50 14.02
N ALA A 118 -13.40 0.67 12.74
CA ALA A 118 -14.36 0.48 11.67
C ALA A 118 -14.37 -0.99 11.26
N TYR A 119 -15.55 -1.60 11.22
CA TYR A 119 -15.72 -2.98 10.76
C TYR A 119 -16.08 -3.00 9.28
N SER A 120 -15.43 -3.88 8.52
CA SER A 120 -15.76 -4.16 7.12
C SER A 120 -15.72 -5.65 6.85
N PHE A 121 -16.64 -6.12 6.00
CA PHE A 121 -16.83 -7.52 5.67
C PHE A 121 -16.69 -7.67 4.16
N ALA A 122 -15.97 -8.69 3.71
CA ALA A 122 -15.80 -8.96 2.29
C ALA A 122 -15.58 -10.46 2.06
N ARG A 123 -16.13 -10.99 0.98
CA ARG A 123 -15.77 -12.33 0.49
C ARG A 123 -14.34 -12.33 -0.08
N LEU A 124 -13.57 -13.39 0.20
CA LEU A 124 -12.18 -13.55 -0.26
C LEU A 124 -12.01 -14.65 -1.31
N ASP A 125 -12.90 -15.65 -1.32
CA ASP A 125 -12.87 -16.73 -2.31
C ASP A 125 -13.48 -16.29 -3.64
N VAL A 126 -13.13 -17.02 -4.71
CA VAL A 126 -13.63 -16.75 -6.06
C VAL A 126 -15.15 -17.03 -6.11
N PRO A 127 -15.98 -16.10 -6.62
CA PRO A 127 -17.41 -16.31 -6.77
C PRO A 127 -17.77 -17.54 -7.61
N TYR A 128 -18.92 -18.15 -7.35
CA TYR A 128 -19.36 -19.40 -7.97
C TYR A 128 -19.69 -19.26 -9.46
N ARG A 129 -20.06 -18.05 -9.91
CA ARG A 129 -20.26 -17.71 -11.33
C ARG A 129 -19.00 -17.84 -12.20
N GLU A 130 -17.81 -17.82 -11.61
CA GLU A 130 -16.54 -17.94 -12.32
C GLU A 130 -16.09 -19.42 -12.30
N LYS A 131 -15.44 -19.92 -13.36
CA LYS A 131 -14.98 -21.33 -13.41
C LYS A 131 -13.91 -21.57 -12.35
N PRO A 132 -14.22 -22.23 -11.22
CA PRO A 132 -13.24 -22.36 -10.16
C PRO A 132 -12.53 -23.71 -10.27
N PHE A 133 -11.27 -23.76 -9.83
CA PHE A 133 -10.58 -25.04 -9.63
C PHE A 133 -11.22 -25.86 -8.49
N SER A 134 -11.85 -25.18 -7.52
CA SER A 134 -12.53 -25.79 -6.38
C SER A 134 -13.73 -24.92 -5.95
N VAL A 135 -14.86 -25.56 -5.68
CA VAL A 135 -16.13 -24.93 -5.33
C VAL A 135 -16.22 -24.78 -3.80
N GLY A 136 -16.26 -23.53 -3.32
CA GLY A 136 -16.50 -23.20 -1.91
C GLY A 136 -15.37 -23.54 -0.94
N PHE A 137 -15.72 -23.78 0.32
CA PHE A 137 -14.78 -24.13 1.40
C PHE A 137 -15.27 -25.34 2.18
N ASN A 138 -14.50 -26.44 2.10
CA ASN A 138 -14.81 -27.69 2.79
C ASN A 138 -13.55 -28.36 3.34
N PHE A 139 -13.73 -29.20 4.35
CA PHE A 139 -12.68 -30.05 4.91
C PHE A 139 -13.26 -31.37 5.41
N ARG A 140 -12.42 -32.40 5.45
CA ARG A 140 -12.77 -33.73 5.95
C ARG A 140 -12.06 -34.00 7.26
N TYR A 141 -12.79 -34.50 8.25
CA TYR A 141 -12.22 -34.99 9.50
C TYR A 141 -12.87 -36.31 9.87
N ALA A 142 -12.19 -37.13 10.66
CA ALA A 142 -12.68 -38.44 11.06
C ALA A 142 -12.66 -38.57 12.59
N SER A 143 -13.76 -39.07 13.15
CA SER A 143 -13.81 -39.54 14.54
C SER A 143 -13.61 -41.05 14.53
N THR A 144 -12.53 -41.53 15.12
CA THR A 144 -12.23 -42.95 15.22
C THR A 144 -12.78 -43.51 16.54
N TRP A 145 -13.40 -44.68 16.46
CA TRP A 145 -13.96 -45.39 17.62
C TRP A 145 -13.74 -46.88 17.46
N LYS A 146 -13.88 -47.63 18.55
CA LYS A 146 -13.70 -49.07 18.55
C LYS A 146 -14.98 -49.74 18.98
N HIS A 147 -15.29 -50.85 18.33
CA HIS A 147 -16.35 -51.74 18.76
C HIS A 147 -15.81 -53.15 18.76
N GLU A 148 -15.88 -53.79 19.93
CA GLU A 148 -15.23 -55.08 20.20
C GLU A 148 -13.71 -55.04 19.93
N ARG A 149 -13.24 -55.73 18.87
CA ARG A 149 -11.83 -55.78 18.45
C ARG A 149 -11.53 -54.93 17.21
N ASP A 150 -12.57 -54.46 16.53
CA ASP A 150 -12.45 -53.77 15.25
C ASP A 150 -12.47 -52.25 15.43
N GLN A 151 -11.70 -51.58 14.57
CA GLN A 151 -11.63 -50.12 14.53
C GLN A 151 -12.59 -49.58 13.48
N PHE A 152 -13.45 -48.66 13.90
CA PHE A 152 -14.39 -47.97 13.04
C PHE A 152 -14.03 -46.48 12.97
N ARG A 153 -14.51 -45.83 11.92
CA ARG A 153 -14.46 -44.36 11.82
C ARG A 153 -15.77 -43.82 11.32
N THR A 154 -16.12 -42.64 11.83
CA THR A 154 -17.11 -41.77 11.22
C THR A 154 -16.36 -40.66 10.49
N LEU A 155 -16.37 -40.71 9.15
CA LEU A 155 -15.81 -39.65 8.30
C LEU A 155 -16.87 -38.56 8.10
N THR A 156 -16.50 -37.32 8.34
CA THR A 156 -17.37 -36.17 8.14
C THR A 156 -16.72 -35.18 7.18
N LYS A 157 -17.39 -34.91 6.06
CA LYS A 157 -17.08 -33.77 5.18
C LYS A 157 -17.92 -32.58 5.62
N ALA A 158 -17.27 -31.54 6.14
CA ALA A 158 -17.93 -30.32 6.58
C ALA A 158 -17.75 -29.21 5.55
N TYR A 159 -18.85 -28.55 5.22
CA TYR A 159 -18.90 -27.32 4.44
C TYR A 159 -19.23 -26.18 5.41
N GLY A 160 -18.58 -25.04 5.24
CA GLY A 160 -18.85 -23.91 6.13
C GLY A 160 -18.10 -22.65 5.78
N LEU A 161 -18.40 -21.60 6.53
CA LEU A 161 -17.75 -20.31 6.39
C LEU A 161 -16.48 -20.26 7.23
N ARG A 162 -15.39 -19.83 6.61
CA ARG A 162 -14.14 -19.50 7.31
C ARG A 162 -14.01 -17.99 7.44
N PHE A 163 -13.97 -17.51 8.67
CA PHE A 163 -13.68 -16.10 8.96
C PHE A 163 -12.19 -15.87 9.07
N ILE A 164 -11.67 -14.90 8.32
CA ILE A 164 -10.31 -14.39 8.47
C ILE A 164 -10.42 -13.00 9.09
N ILE A 165 -10.04 -12.87 10.36
CA ILE A 165 -10.10 -11.61 11.08
C ILE A 165 -8.75 -10.90 10.91
N ALA A 166 -8.76 -9.77 10.21
CA ALA A 166 -7.59 -8.93 10.00
C ALA A 166 -7.74 -7.61 10.77
N THR A 167 -6.70 -7.19 11.49
CA THR A 167 -6.70 -5.90 12.19
C THR A 167 -5.64 -4.99 11.57
N SER A 168 -6.06 -3.79 11.17
CA SER A 168 -5.21 -2.72 10.65
C SER A 168 -5.30 -1.54 11.59
N GLY A 169 -4.20 -0.81 11.78
CA GLY A 169 -4.20 0.33 12.67
C GLY A 169 -3.16 1.38 12.31
N LYS A 170 -3.59 2.64 12.31
CA LYS A 170 -2.76 3.83 12.25
C LYS A 170 -3.06 4.67 13.49
N ALA A 171 -1.99 5.13 14.13
CA ALA A 171 -2.10 6.08 15.23
C ALA A 171 -1.21 7.29 14.96
N GLY A 172 -1.75 8.48 15.21
CA GLY A 172 -1.00 9.73 15.23
C GLY A 172 -0.97 10.30 16.63
N LYS A 173 0.17 10.83 17.04
CA LYS A 173 0.35 11.65 18.25
C LYS A 173 1.19 12.85 17.87
N PHE A 174 0.90 14.00 18.45
CA PHE A 174 1.64 15.23 18.26
C PHE A 174 3.11 15.03 18.66
N ASP A 175 4.00 15.42 17.74
CA ASP A 175 5.44 15.40 17.92
C ASP A 175 6.02 16.73 17.42
N PHE A 176 6.64 17.47 18.34
CA PHE A 176 7.25 18.76 18.06
C PHE A 176 8.38 18.69 17.01
N ILE A 177 9.12 17.58 16.97
CA ILE A 177 10.20 17.37 16.00
C ILE A 177 9.62 17.27 14.59
N ARG A 178 8.53 16.51 14.42
CA ARG A 178 7.84 16.37 13.13
C ARG A 178 7.20 17.67 12.68
N LEU A 179 6.62 18.43 13.60
CA LEU A 179 6.10 19.77 13.30
C LEU A 179 7.21 20.70 12.77
N SER A 180 8.34 20.76 13.47
CA SER A 180 9.47 21.63 13.11
C SER A 180 10.06 21.26 11.74
N LEU A 181 10.21 19.97 11.45
CA LEU A 181 10.67 19.48 10.14
C LEU A 181 9.71 19.87 9.01
N ASN A 182 8.40 19.75 9.23
CA ASN A 182 7.39 20.14 8.25
C ASN A 182 7.38 21.65 8.01
N ILE A 183 7.56 22.47 9.05
CA ILE A 183 7.70 23.93 8.92
C ILE A 183 8.98 24.26 8.14
N GLY A 184 10.10 23.61 8.45
CA GLY A 184 11.36 23.79 7.71
C GLY A 184 11.21 23.45 6.22
N SER A 185 10.54 22.34 5.90
CA SER A 185 10.22 21.98 4.52
C SER A 185 9.33 23.01 3.83
N LEU A 186 8.33 23.56 4.53
CA LEU A 186 7.44 24.59 4.00
C LEU A 186 8.21 25.88 3.68
N VAL A 187 9.12 26.30 4.58
CA VAL A 187 10.01 27.45 4.35
C VAL A 187 10.91 27.22 3.14
N GLY A 188 11.45 26.01 2.97
CA GLY A 188 12.25 25.65 1.80
C GLY A 188 11.48 25.78 0.47
N ILE A 189 10.20 25.39 0.45
CA ILE A 189 9.35 25.51 -0.75
C ILE A 189 9.13 26.98 -1.15
N PHE A 190 9.05 27.91 -0.19
CA PHE A 190 8.94 29.34 -0.51
C PHE A 190 10.16 29.88 -1.26
N GLY A 191 11.36 29.35 -1.03
CA GLY A 191 12.56 29.73 -1.80
C GLY A 191 12.51 29.29 -3.27
N LEU A 192 11.86 28.16 -3.57
CA LEU A 192 11.62 27.75 -4.96
C LEU A 192 10.58 28.65 -5.63
N ALA A 193 9.55 29.07 -4.91
CA ALA A 193 8.53 29.97 -5.44
C ALA A 193 9.15 31.30 -5.90
N THR A 194 10.04 31.90 -5.11
CA THR A 194 10.74 33.14 -5.51
C THR A 194 11.63 32.92 -6.73
N PHE A 195 12.33 31.79 -6.81
CA PHE A 195 13.14 31.43 -7.98
C PHE A 195 12.29 31.33 -9.26
N PHE A 196 11.13 30.68 -9.20
CA PHE A 196 10.22 30.62 -10.34
C PHE A 196 9.61 32.00 -10.69
N CYS A 197 9.27 32.81 -9.69
CA CYS A 197 8.83 34.19 -9.91
C CYS A 197 9.90 35.00 -10.65
N ASP A 198 11.17 34.86 -10.27
CA ASP A 198 12.28 35.52 -10.94
C ASP A 198 12.44 35.06 -12.39
N ILE A 199 12.36 33.75 -12.67
CA ILE A 199 12.38 33.24 -14.05
C ILE A 199 11.25 33.84 -14.89
N ILE A 200 10.03 33.87 -14.36
CA ILE A 200 8.87 34.40 -15.07
C ILE A 200 9.04 35.88 -15.38
N ILE A 201 9.49 36.67 -14.40
CA ILE A 201 9.67 38.12 -14.59
C ILE A 201 10.82 38.41 -15.55
N LEU A 202 11.94 37.66 -15.46
CA LEU A 202 13.14 37.91 -16.26
C LEU A 202 13.05 37.38 -17.70
N HIS A 203 12.26 36.35 -17.96
CA HIS A 203 12.23 35.69 -19.27
C HIS A 203 10.86 35.72 -19.98
N LEU A 204 9.76 35.85 -19.24
CA LEU A 204 8.40 35.74 -19.80
C LEU A 204 7.61 37.06 -19.73
N SER A 205 8.09 38.07 -19.01
CA SER A 205 7.43 39.38 -18.92
C SER A 205 7.78 40.29 -20.11
N LYS A 206 6.78 40.99 -20.64
CA LYS A 206 6.95 41.99 -21.71
C LYS A 206 7.83 43.18 -21.31
N LYS A 207 8.06 43.40 -20.00
CA LYS A 207 8.93 44.45 -19.45
C LYS A 207 10.21 43.89 -18.81
N ALA A 208 10.63 42.69 -19.22
CA ALA A 208 11.81 42.02 -18.67
C ALA A 208 13.09 42.88 -18.70
N ASP A 209 13.29 43.69 -19.74
CA ASP A 209 14.48 44.53 -19.89
C ASP A 209 14.57 45.65 -18.83
N ILE A 210 13.42 46.23 -18.45
CA ILE A 210 13.33 47.22 -17.37
C ILE A 210 13.69 46.56 -16.04
N TYR A 211 13.19 45.34 -15.79
CA TYR A 211 13.49 44.60 -14.57
C TYR A 211 14.99 44.21 -14.51
N ARG A 212 15.58 43.76 -15.63
CA ARG A 212 17.02 43.46 -15.73
C ARG A 212 17.90 44.68 -15.45
N MET A 213 17.51 45.87 -15.89
CA MET A 213 18.26 47.09 -15.67
C MET A 213 18.32 47.49 -14.18
N HIS A 214 17.27 47.19 -13.41
CA HIS A 214 17.22 47.50 -11.98
C HIS A 214 17.80 46.40 -11.08
N MET A 215 17.75 45.14 -11.52
CA MET A 215 18.27 43.99 -10.75
C MET A 215 19.73 43.64 -11.04
N VAL A 216 20.22 43.87 -12.26
CA VAL A 216 21.54 43.39 -12.71
C VAL A 216 22.46 44.56 -13.05
N GLU A 217 23.51 44.73 -12.25
CA GLU A 217 24.61 45.64 -12.57
C GLU A 217 25.65 44.94 -13.45
N LYS A 218 25.86 45.44 -14.67
CA LYS A 218 26.86 44.87 -15.59
C LYS A 218 28.22 45.49 -15.32
N ILE A 219 29.16 44.68 -14.84
CA ILE A 219 30.54 45.09 -14.60
C ILE A 219 31.39 44.69 -15.81
N HIS A 220 32.04 45.65 -16.45
CA HIS A 220 33.02 45.35 -17.50
C HIS A 220 34.38 45.08 -16.86
N VAL A 221 34.78 43.80 -16.84
CA VAL A 221 36.15 43.42 -16.46
C VAL A 221 37.08 43.79 -17.60
N LYS A 222 37.95 44.79 -17.39
CA LYS A 222 38.99 45.16 -18.35
C LYS A 222 39.99 44.00 -18.45
N ASN A 223 40.14 43.45 -19.65
CA ASN A 223 41.12 42.41 -19.92
C ASN A 223 42.53 43.02 -19.75
N PRO A 224 43.42 42.47 -18.90
CA PRO A 224 44.74 43.06 -18.66
C PRO A 224 45.65 43.11 -19.90
N TYR A 225 45.28 42.44 -20.99
CA TYR A 225 46.14 42.24 -22.17
C TYR A 225 45.91 43.22 -23.33
N GLU A 226 44.94 44.14 -23.28
CA GLU A 226 44.78 45.16 -24.33
C GLU A 226 45.81 46.31 -24.24
N ASN A 227 46.47 46.50 -23.09
CA ASN A 227 47.39 47.62 -22.88
C ASN A 227 48.84 47.37 -23.34
N GLN A 228 49.18 46.20 -23.89
CA GLN A 228 50.55 45.91 -24.34
C GLN A 228 50.77 46.06 -25.86
N GLN A 229 49.73 46.18 -26.68
CA GLN A 229 49.90 46.33 -28.14
C GLN A 229 49.85 47.78 -28.64
N GLN A 230 49.42 48.74 -27.82
CA GLN A 230 49.45 50.17 -28.19
C GLN A 230 50.71 50.91 -27.72
N ALA A 231 51.55 50.30 -26.87
CA ALA A 231 52.79 50.92 -26.40
C ALA A 231 54.03 50.58 -27.26
N SER A 232 53.92 49.65 -28.21
CA SER A 232 55.04 49.19 -29.06
C SER A 232 54.97 49.64 -30.52
N ASN A 233 53.90 50.32 -30.95
CA ASN A 233 53.73 50.78 -32.34
C ASN A 233 54.18 52.24 -32.60
N ASN A 234 54.69 52.96 -31.61
CA ASN A 234 55.15 54.35 -31.76
C ASN A 234 56.68 54.54 -31.69
N SER A 235 57.47 53.47 -31.73
CA SER A 235 58.93 53.58 -31.60
C SER A 235 59.69 52.54 -32.42
N SER A 236 59.54 52.57 -33.74
CA SER A 236 60.54 52.04 -34.69
C SER A 236 60.14 52.32 -36.15
N GLU A 237 60.19 53.58 -36.57
CA GLU A 237 60.49 53.93 -37.97
C GLU A 237 62.03 54.05 -38.09
N GLN A 238 62.72 52.97 -38.45
CA GLN A 238 63.93 53.03 -39.28
C GLN A 238 64.46 51.64 -39.67
N ASN A 239 64.68 51.51 -40.98
CA ASN A 239 65.55 50.61 -41.72
C ASN A 239 65.13 49.15 -42.02
N ASP A 240 64.99 48.96 -43.35
CA ASP A 240 65.52 47.88 -44.20
C ASP A 240 65.01 46.43 -44.05
N GLY A 241 64.31 45.99 -45.11
CA GLY A 241 64.70 44.79 -45.85
C GLY A 241 64.11 43.43 -45.43
N ILE A 242 63.38 42.85 -46.41
CA ILE A 242 63.24 41.41 -46.70
C ILE A 242 62.12 40.62 -45.96
N HIS A 243 61.07 40.33 -46.74
CA HIS A 243 60.21 39.13 -46.79
C HIS A 243 60.23 38.11 -45.64
N SER A 244 59.06 37.82 -45.05
CA SER A 244 58.44 36.47 -45.05
C SER A 244 57.07 36.45 -44.33
N ASN A 245 56.15 35.65 -44.87
CA ASN A 245 54.79 35.38 -44.38
C ASN A 245 54.75 34.70 -43.00
N THR A 246 53.71 34.98 -42.20
CA THR A 246 52.82 33.93 -41.64
C THR A 246 51.61 34.53 -40.91
N ASN A 247 50.40 34.19 -41.39
CA ASN A 247 49.13 34.35 -40.69
C ASN A 247 49.01 33.29 -39.59
N SER A 248 48.54 33.65 -38.39
CA SER A 248 47.78 32.71 -37.56
C SER A 248 46.85 33.42 -36.56
N ASN A 249 45.58 33.04 -36.63
CA ASN A 249 44.48 33.35 -35.72
C ASN A 249 44.66 32.62 -34.39
N VAL A 250 44.10 33.15 -33.29
CA VAL A 250 43.55 32.33 -32.20
C VAL A 250 42.20 32.89 -31.77
N LYS A 251 41.16 32.14 -32.14
CA LYS A 251 39.80 32.17 -31.59
C LYS A 251 39.83 31.31 -30.32
N THR A 252 39.25 31.77 -29.21
CA THR A 252 38.96 30.87 -28.08
C THR A 252 37.47 30.95 -27.79
N GLU A 253 36.80 29.91 -28.24
CA GLU A 253 35.38 29.61 -28.08
C GLU A 253 35.28 28.72 -26.82
N LEU A 254 34.50 29.15 -25.81
CA LEU A 254 34.15 28.29 -24.68
C LEU A 254 32.77 27.71 -24.95
N GLU A 255 32.81 26.49 -25.45
CA GLU A 255 31.72 25.57 -25.73
C GLU A 255 31.01 25.16 -24.43
N TYR A 256 29.70 25.31 -24.37
CA TYR A 256 28.86 24.64 -23.37
C TYR A 256 27.96 23.66 -24.11
N GLU A 257 28.31 22.38 -24.01
CA GLU A 257 27.50 21.27 -24.50
C GLU A 257 26.11 21.28 -23.84
N THR A 258 25.08 21.18 -24.67
CA THR A 258 23.71 20.86 -24.23
C THR A 258 23.48 19.36 -24.40
N PRO A 259 23.12 18.60 -23.35
CA PRO A 259 22.55 17.27 -23.56
C PRO A 259 21.08 17.43 -23.98
N ARG A 260 20.81 17.09 -25.24
CA ARG A 260 19.48 16.90 -25.80
C ARG A 260 18.92 15.56 -25.29
N ASN A 261 17.73 15.62 -24.70
CA ASN A 261 16.78 14.52 -24.44
C ASN A 261 17.29 13.26 -23.70
N GLY A 262 16.93 13.17 -22.42
CA GLY A 262 16.86 11.92 -21.67
C GLY A 262 15.94 12.09 -20.47
N ILE A 263 14.72 11.58 -20.56
CA ILE A 263 13.81 11.46 -19.40
C ILE A 263 14.47 10.50 -18.42
N ILE A 264 14.87 10.99 -17.24
CA ILE A 264 15.18 10.15 -16.09
C ILE A 264 14.28 10.60 -14.94
N SER A 265 13.23 9.82 -14.72
CA SER A 265 12.49 9.80 -13.47
C SER A 265 13.42 9.27 -12.37
N MET A 266 13.75 10.09 -11.39
CA MET A 266 14.32 9.63 -10.12
C MET A 266 13.22 9.72 -9.06
N GLU A 267 12.38 8.68 -9.05
CA GLU A 267 11.50 8.38 -7.93
C GLU A 267 12.33 7.72 -6.83
N LYS A 268 12.56 8.43 -5.72
CA LYS A 268 13.03 7.80 -4.48
C LYS A 268 11.87 7.01 -3.87
N VAL A 269 11.70 5.77 -4.30
CA VAL A 269 10.88 4.78 -3.58
C VAL A 269 11.76 4.14 -2.50
N VAL A 270 11.52 4.50 -1.24
CA VAL A 270 12.07 3.76 -0.10
C VAL A 270 11.19 2.55 0.13
N VAL A 271 11.58 1.40 -0.44
CA VAL A 271 10.97 0.09 -0.15
C VAL A 271 11.73 -0.55 1.02
N SER A 272 11.12 -0.55 2.20
CA SER A 272 11.59 -1.37 3.32
C SER A 272 11.18 -2.82 3.07
N ARG A 273 12.09 -3.66 2.58
CA ARG A 273 11.92 -5.13 2.64
C ARG A 273 12.30 -5.62 4.03
N LEU A 274 11.36 -6.22 4.74
CA LEU A 274 11.64 -7.11 5.87
C LEU A 274 12.19 -8.41 5.30
N ASN A 275 13.50 -8.61 5.42
CA ASN A 275 14.11 -9.91 5.26
C ASN A 275 13.73 -10.78 6.46
N SER A 276 13.05 -11.89 6.18
CA SER A 276 12.85 -12.99 7.12
C SER A 276 14.22 -13.61 7.45
N PRO A 277 14.58 -13.83 8.73
CA PRO A 277 15.79 -14.58 9.02
C PRO A 277 15.58 -16.05 8.69
N ALA A 278 16.55 -16.60 7.96
CA ALA A 278 16.73 -18.02 7.75
C ALA A 278 16.85 -18.73 9.10
N VAL A 279 16.12 -19.84 9.25
CA VAL A 279 16.26 -20.78 10.35
C VAL A 279 17.60 -21.48 10.19
N SER A 280 18.55 -21.19 11.09
CA SER A 280 19.76 -21.99 11.25
C SER A 280 19.47 -23.14 12.22
N THR A 281 19.53 -24.36 11.71
CA THR A 281 19.76 -25.58 12.48
C THR A 281 21.11 -25.52 13.18
N LEU A 282 21.15 -25.67 14.51
CA LEU A 282 22.26 -26.27 15.29
C LEU A 282 21.94 -26.24 16.80
N SER A 283 21.47 -27.38 17.31
CA SER A 283 21.79 -28.09 18.56
C SER A 283 20.63 -28.98 18.98
#